data_AF-A0A836Q611-F1
#
_entry.id   AF-A0A836Q611-F1
#
_cell.length_a   1.000
_cell.length_b   1.000
_cell.length_c   1.000
_cell.angle_alpha   90.00
_cell.angle_beta   90.00
_cell.angle_gamma   90.00
#
_symmetry.space_group_name_H-M   'P 1'
#
loop_
_entity.id
_entity.type
_entity.pdbx_description
1 polymer ?
#
loop_
_entity_poly.entity_id
_entity_poly.type
_entity_poly.pdbx_seq_one_letter_code
_entity_poly.pdbx_strand_id
1 'polypeptide(L)'
;MPMDASDSKLIVVDAHKTEDFVCWAEHNIFNPALNAGPLAMYNIAANAASLPDCHLTIEDQQPFSASWFIQGISGGVGALLPFYLAGECTGRAFLAVDGALAGTRVGAVLNPILTSSRIANISGAMAFAGLQKPNENHTRLGNALGTGVGCFAFDRGNFLSKQSSLAGKLTAYPLVGFVGGSVMSEASQLASNGQLAPTEVVLQSSVQGLALNSFLPHLREGIPSDFRLLDALRELKPRPLPDAKVVAAEVGKSMERMPIVKDNGNLVLGAWNMEFLTSDKAKYFTESYKHIIPRHHLMFVEETNFDGLARVAKDNGYNFEVSRENSRGQAVGFLLHPRLKVLNTHTYEEIANVFNISDLRPAFRVDLLDTTSEAKFSAVAVHLKSMRGGEAFT
;
A
#
# COMPACT_ATOMS: atom_id res chain seq x y z
N MET A 1 61.77 -23.79 17.81
CA MET A 1 60.62 -24.31 17.06
C MET A 1 59.74 -23.13 16.71
N PRO A 2 59.57 -22.76 15.44
CA PRO A 2 58.52 -21.82 15.04
C PRO A 2 57.20 -22.58 14.91
N MET A 3 56.11 -22.02 15.43
CA MET A 3 54.75 -22.53 15.19
C MET A 3 54.26 -22.02 13.84
N ASP A 4 53.76 -22.95 13.04
CA ASP A 4 53.06 -22.75 11.77
C ASP A 4 51.82 -21.86 11.95
N ALA A 5 51.72 -20.83 11.11
CA ALA A 5 50.49 -20.07 10.92
C ALA A 5 49.61 -20.84 9.93
N SER A 6 48.60 -21.55 10.44
CA SER A 6 47.60 -22.22 9.61
C SER A 6 46.67 -21.20 8.96
N ASP A 7 46.59 -21.26 7.63
CA ASP A 7 45.63 -20.57 6.77
C ASP A 7 44.19 -20.71 7.28
N SER A 8 43.64 -19.61 7.81
CA SER A 8 42.20 -19.42 7.91
C SER A 8 41.73 -18.67 6.67
N LYS A 9 41.23 -19.42 5.67
CA LYS A 9 40.50 -18.83 4.53
C LYS A 9 39.20 -18.22 5.07
N LEU A 10 39.23 -16.91 5.29
CA LEU A 10 38.05 -16.10 5.50
C LEU A 10 37.19 -16.19 4.22
N ILE A 11 36.05 -16.87 4.29
CA ILE A 11 35.02 -16.77 3.24
C ILE A 11 34.39 -15.39 3.43
N VAL A 12 34.91 -14.40 2.70
CA VAL A 12 34.26 -13.11 2.56
C VAL A 12 33.03 -13.33 1.68
N VAL A 13 31.86 -13.44 2.31
CA VAL A 13 30.58 -13.34 1.60
C VAL A 13 30.46 -11.88 1.18
N ASP A 14 30.54 -11.65 -0.13
CA ASP A 14 30.55 -10.34 -0.77
C ASP A 14 29.17 -9.67 -0.60
N ALA A 15 29.04 -8.79 0.40
CA ALA A 15 27.79 -8.13 0.79
C ALA A 15 27.17 -7.29 -0.33
N HIS A 16 27.96 -6.89 -1.35
CA HIS A 16 27.46 -6.17 -2.51
C HIS A 16 26.55 -7.03 -3.42
N LYS A 17 26.79 -8.34 -3.53
CA LYS A 17 25.93 -9.22 -4.36
C LYS A 17 24.53 -9.43 -3.78
N THR A 18 24.39 -9.31 -2.45
CA THR A 18 23.10 -9.44 -1.77
C THR A 18 22.22 -8.20 -1.92
N GLU A 19 22.81 -7.00 -1.96
CA GLU A 19 22.06 -5.76 -2.22
C GLU A 19 21.52 -5.74 -3.67
N ASP A 20 22.32 -6.22 -4.63
CA ASP A 20 21.91 -6.34 -6.03
C ASP A 20 20.74 -7.32 -6.25
N PHE A 21 20.76 -8.47 -5.57
CA PHE A 21 19.69 -9.46 -5.70
C PHE A 21 18.37 -9.00 -5.06
N VAL A 22 18.43 -8.36 -3.89
CA VAL A 22 17.23 -7.84 -3.21
C VAL A 22 16.59 -6.73 -4.07
N CYS A 23 17.40 -5.81 -4.59
CA CYS A 23 16.94 -4.77 -5.50
C CYS A 23 16.32 -5.37 -6.77
N TRP A 24 16.99 -6.35 -7.39
CA TRP A 24 16.46 -7.03 -8.57
C TRP A 24 15.13 -7.75 -8.30
N ALA A 25 15.00 -8.46 -7.16
CA ALA A 25 13.78 -9.16 -6.80
C ALA A 25 12.64 -8.19 -6.47
N GLU A 26 12.94 -7.06 -5.82
CA GLU A 26 11.98 -5.99 -5.59
C GLU A 26 11.40 -5.46 -6.91
N HIS A 27 12.26 -5.08 -7.86
CA HIS A 27 11.84 -4.51 -9.12
C HIS A 27 11.17 -5.53 -10.07
N ASN A 28 11.58 -6.80 -10.05
CA ASN A 28 11.12 -7.78 -11.04
C ASN A 28 10.06 -8.76 -10.52
N ILE A 29 9.94 -8.92 -9.20
CA ILE A 29 9.00 -9.85 -8.59
C ILE A 29 8.01 -9.07 -7.72
N PHE A 30 8.46 -8.43 -6.65
CA PHE A 30 7.53 -7.86 -5.66
C PHE A 30 6.72 -6.69 -6.20
N ASN A 31 7.37 -5.70 -6.84
CA ASN A 31 6.68 -4.51 -7.34
C ASN A 31 5.63 -4.84 -8.42
N PRO A 32 5.92 -5.68 -9.44
CA PRO A 32 4.89 -6.12 -10.40
C PRO A 32 3.71 -6.82 -9.74
N ALA A 33 3.95 -7.72 -8.78
CA ALA A 33 2.87 -8.41 -8.07
C ALA A 33 2.02 -7.45 -7.23
N LEU A 34 2.67 -6.51 -6.53
CA LEU A 34 1.99 -5.52 -5.70
C LEU A 34 1.16 -4.54 -6.54
N ASN A 35 1.71 -4.08 -7.67
CA ASN A 35 1.01 -3.21 -8.63
C ASN A 35 -0.22 -3.90 -9.21
N ALA A 36 -0.10 -5.14 -9.66
CA ALA A 36 -1.20 -5.89 -10.27
C ALA A 36 -2.24 -6.42 -9.23
N GLY A 37 -1.85 -6.51 -7.96
CA GLY A 37 -2.67 -7.06 -6.88
C GLY A 37 -3.26 -6.00 -5.95
N PRO A 38 -2.73 -5.85 -4.71
CA PRO A 38 -3.26 -4.91 -3.72
C PRO A 38 -3.37 -3.46 -4.21
N LEU A 39 -2.38 -2.96 -4.96
CA LEU A 39 -2.40 -1.58 -5.42
C LEU A 39 -3.43 -1.38 -6.52
N ALA A 40 -3.67 -2.35 -7.40
CA ALA A 40 -4.76 -2.27 -8.38
C ALA A 40 -6.13 -2.10 -7.69
N MET A 41 -6.39 -2.84 -6.60
CA MET A 41 -7.62 -2.68 -5.81
C MET A 41 -7.69 -1.31 -5.13
N TYR A 42 -6.59 -0.85 -4.53
CA TYR A 42 -6.51 0.49 -3.96
C TYR A 42 -6.80 1.56 -5.01
N ASN A 43 -6.20 1.48 -6.19
CA ASN A 43 -6.34 2.47 -7.26
C ASN A 43 -7.76 2.54 -7.82
N ILE A 44 -8.51 1.44 -7.84
CA ILE A 44 -9.94 1.47 -8.15
C ILE A 44 -10.71 2.31 -7.13
N ALA A 45 -10.48 2.07 -5.84
CA ALA A 45 -11.14 2.82 -4.77
C ALA A 45 -10.68 4.29 -4.74
N ALA A 46 -9.39 4.53 -4.97
CA ALA A 46 -8.80 5.86 -5.03
C ALA A 46 -9.40 6.66 -6.19
N ASN A 47 -9.50 6.08 -7.38
CA ASN A 47 -10.13 6.71 -8.54
C ASN A 47 -11.61 7.07 -8.26
N ALA A 48 -12.38 6.16 -7.66
CA ALA A 48 -13.77 6.45 -7.27
C ALA A 48 -13.88 7.58 -6.23
N ALA A 49 -12.90 7.73 -5.36
CA ALA A 49 -12.83 8.75 -4.32
C ALA A 49 -12.03 10.01 -4.74
N SER A 50 -11.58 10.10 -5.99
CA SER A 50 -10.66 11.16 -6.47
C SER A 50 -9.38 11.31 -5.63
N LEU A 51 -8.89 10.22 -5.07
CA LEU A 51 -7.61 10.13 -4.36
C LEU A 51 -6.46 9.81 -5.34
N PRO A 52 -5.20 10.12 -5.00
CA PRO A 52 -4.06 9.80 -5.85
C PRO A 52 -3.88 8.30 -6.07
N ASP A 53 -3.53 7.93 -7.30
CA ASP A 53 -3.10 6.57 -7.63
C ASP A 53 -1.75 6.26 -6.94
N CYS A 54 -1.58 5.03 -6.48
CA CYS A 54 -0.33 4.52 -5.93
C CYS A 54 0.21 3.42 -6.85
N HIS A 55 1.40 3.65 -7.40
CA HIS A 55 2.14 2.70 -8.22
C HIS A 55 3.58 2.62 -7.71
N LEU A 56 4.10 1.41 -7.58
CA LEU A 56 5.52 1.19 -7.36
C LEU A 56 6.24 1.29 -8.70
N THR A 57 7.36 1.99 -8.72
CA THR A 57 8.16 2.11 -9.94
C THR A 57 8.73 0.75 -10.31
N ILE A 58 8.46 0.33 -11.55
CA ILE A 58 9.03 -0.85 -12.17
C ILE A 58 9.88 -0.35 -13.32
N GLU A 59 11.14 -0.76 -13.37
CA GLU A 59 12.01 -0.43 -14.48
C GLU A 59 11.58 -1.23 -15.71
N ASP A 60 11.30 -0.54 -16.80
CA ASP A 60 10.95 -1.16 -18.08
C ASP A 60 12.10 -2.05 -18.54
N GLN A 61 11.81 -3.34 -18.65
CA GLN A 61 12.79 -4.32 -19.11
C GLN A 61 12.74 -4.45 -20.63
N GLN A 62 13.89 -4.74 -21.22
CA GLN A 62 13.99 -5.04 -22.64
C GLN A 62 12.95 -6.11 -23.01
N PRO A 63 12.10 -5.86 -24.03
CA PRO A 63 11.12 -6.85 -24.48
C PRO A 63 11.78 -8.21 -24.72
N PHE A 64 11.09 -9.28 -24.34
CA PHE A 64 11.57 -10.67 -24.47
C PHE A 64 12.78 -11.05 -23.58
N SER A 65 13.27 -10.16 -22.71
CA SER A 65 14.31 -10.51 -21.73
C SER A 65 13.76 -11.40 -20.60
N ALA A 66 14.65 -12.11 -19.89
CA ALA A 66 14.26 -12.92 -18.74
C ALA A 66 13.57 -12.09 -17.64
N SER A 67 14.08 -10.89 -17.35
CA SER A 67 13.46 -9.96 -16.40
C SER A 67 12.06 -9.53 -16.85
N TRP A 68 11.87 -9.24 -18.14
CA TRP A 68 10.55 -8.91 -18.70
C TRP A 68 9.54 -10.06 -18.51
N PHE A 69 9.96 -11.30 -18.78
CA PHE A 69 9.12 -12.48 -18.54
C PHE A 69 8.79 -12.65 -17.05
N ILE A 70 9.77 -12.44 -16.16
CA ILE A 70 9.58 -12.56 -14.70
C ILE A 70 8.62 -11.51 -14.18
N GLN A 71 8.73 -10.25 -14.65
CA GLN A 71 7.76 -9.20 -14.34
C GLN A 71 6.35 -9.56 -14.80
N GLY A 72 6.22 -10.10 -16.02
CA GLY A 72 4.93 -10.58 -16.55
C GLY A 72 4.32 -11.70 -15.70
N ILE A 73 5.12 -12.72 -15.34
CA ILE A 73 4.67 -13.81 -14.47
C ILE A 73 4.25 -13.27 -13.10
N SER A 74 5.08 -12.40 -12.50
CA SER A 74 4.83 -11.88 -11.17
C SER A 74 3.60 -10.97 -11.13
N GLY A 75 3.39 -10.13 -12.15
CA GLY A 75 2.16 -9.36 -12.33
C GLY A 75 0.94 -10.28 -12.46
N GLY A 76 1.03 -11.37 -13.23
CA GLY A 76 -0.03 -12.37 -13.35
C GLY A 76 -0.36 -13.05 -12.01
N VAL A 77 0.66 -13.36 -11.19
CA VAL A 77 0.47 -13.88 -9.83
C VAL A 77 -0.18 -12.84 -8.92
N GLY A 78 0.27 -11.58 -8.97
CA GLY A 78 -0.32 -10.47 -8.21
C GLY A 78 -1.81 -10.27 -8.51
N ALA A 79 -2.21 -10.41 -9.77
CA ALA A 79 -3.59 -10.28 -10.23
C ALA A 79 -4.52 -11.41 -9.75
N LEU A 80 -4.00 -12.54 -9.24
CA LEU A 80 -4.83 -13.65 -8.75
C LEU A 80 -5.79 -13.20 -7.65
N LEU A 81 -5.29 -12.41 -6.69
CA LEU A 81 -6.06 -12.00 -5.52
C LEU A 81 -7.26 -11.11 -5.92
N PRO A 82 -7.10 -10.01 -6.66
CA PRO A 82 -8.24 -9.19 -7.07
C PRO A 82 -9.27 -9.96 -7.90
N PHE A 83 -8.84 -10.81 -8.84
CA PHE A 83 -9.77 -11.62 -9.64
C PHE A 83 -10.53 -12.65 -8.81
N TYR A 84 -9.86 -13.29 -7.85
CA TYR A 84 -10.52 -14.20 -6.91
C TYR A 84 -11.58 -13.48 -6.07
N LEU A 85 -11.23 -12.35 -5.46
CA LEU A 85 -12.15 -11.55 -4.65
C LEU A 85 -13.32 -11.01 -5.46
N ALA A 86 -13.08 -10.53 -6.67
CA ALA A 86 -14.13 -10.04 -7.55
C ALA A 86 -15.13 -11.15 -7.92
N GLY A 87 -14.64 -12.36 -8.18
CA GLY A 87 -15.47 -13.54 -8.44
C GLY A 87 -16.31 -13.95 -7.22
N GLU A 88 -15.72 -14.00 -6.04
CA GLU A 88 -16.42 -14.30 -4.77
C GLU A 88 -17.51 -13.27 -4.45
N CYS A 89 -17.20 -11.97 -4.54
CA CYS A 89 -18.16 -10.89 -4.31
C CYS A 89 -19.34 -10.98 -5.30
N THR A 90 -19.04 -11.24 -6.57
CA THR A 90 -20.08 -11.39 -7.61
C THR A 90 -20.93 -12.64 -7.39
N GLY A 91 -20.32 -13.75 -6.97
CA GLY A 91 -21.05 -14.98 -6.63
C GLY A 91 -22.03 -14.76 -5.49
N ARG A 92 -21.63 -14.06 -4.44
CA ARG A 92 -22.55 -13.70 -3.33
C ARG A 92 -23.68 -12.79 -3.80
N ALA A 93 -23.38 -11.79 -4.64
CA ALA A 93 -24.41 -10.92 -5.21
C ALA A 93 -25.41 -11.72 -6.07
N PHE A 94 -24.92 -12.64 -6.90
CA PHE A 94 -25.79 -13.47 -7.73
C PHE A 94 -26.68 -14.39 -6.90
N LEU A 95 -26.14 -15.03 -5.86
CA LEU A 95 -26.92 -15.85 -4.93
C LEU A 95 -27.98 -15.04 -4.17
N ALA A 96 -27.67 -13.79 -3.79
CA ALA A 96 -28.64 -12.89 -3.18
C ALA A 96 -29.78 -12.54 -4.16
N VAL A 97 -29.45 -12.29 -5.42
CA VAL A 97 -30.45 -12.03 -6.48
C VAL A 97 -31.28 -13.28 -6.77
N ASP A 98 -30.68 -14.47 -6.82
CA ASP A 98 -31.39 -15.73 -6.99
C ASP A 98 -32.39 -15.97 -5.86
N GLY A 99 -31.96 -15.76 -4.61
CA GLY A 99 -32.82 -15.85 -3.43
C GLY A 99 -33.99 -14.84 -3.45
N ALA A 100 -33.75 -13.61 -3.92
CA ALA A 100 -34.79 -12.61 -4.07
C ALA A 100 -35.79 -12.93 -5.20
N LEU A 101 -35.37 -13.68 -6.22
CA LEU A 101 -36.20 -14.10 -7.34
C LEU A 101 -36.82 -15.49 -7.17
N ALA A 102 -36.54 -16.17 -6.05
CA ALA A 102 -37.00 -17.53 -5.78
C ALA A 102 -38.53 -17.64 -5.88
N GLY A 103 -39.02 -18.65 -6.59
CA GLY A 103 -40.46 -18.87 -6.81
C GLY A 103 -41.08 -18.03 -7.93
N THR A 104 -40.32 -17.15 -8.58
CA THR A 104 -40.79 -16.40 -9.76
C THR A 104 -40.40 -17.11 -11.06
N ARG A 105 -41.14 -16.84 -12.15
CA ARG A 105 -40.77 -17.33 -13.50
C ARG A 105 -39.42 -16.79 -13.97
N VAL A 106 -39.12 -15.54 -13.65
CA VAL A 106 -37.83 -14.89 -13.97
C VAL A 106 -36.69 -15.57 -13.20
N GLY A 107 -36.89 -15.85 -11.91
CA GLY A 107 -35.93 -16.60 -11.10
C GLY A 107 -35.64 -17.99 -11.66
N ALA A 108 -36.67 -18.74 -12.08
CA ALA A 108 -36.47 -20.06 -12.69
C ALA A 108 -35.61 -20.02 -13.97
N VAL A 109 -35.74 -18.97 -14.78
CA VAL A 109 -34.96 -18.78 -16.01
C VAL A 109 -33.52 -18.36 -15.70
N LEU A 110 -33.31 -17.51 -14.70
CA LEU A 110 -31.99 -16.97 -14.35
C LEU A 110 -31.20 -17.85 -13.38
N ASN A 111 -31.85 -18.78 -12.66
CA ASN A 111 -31.22 -19.62 -11.65
C ASN A 111 -29.94 -20.33 -12.13
N PRO A 112 -29.86 -20.94 -13.34
CA PRO A 112 -28.62 -21.57 -13.82
C PRO A 112 -27.47 -20.57 -14.02
N ILE A 113 -27.79 -19.30 -14.26
CA ILE A 113 -26.80 -18.23 -14.42
C ILE A 113 -26.35 -17.72 -13.04
N LEU A 114 -27.32 -17.43 -12.17
CA LEU A 114 -27.08 -16.83 -10.86
C LEU A 114 -26.43 -17.79 -9.85
N THR A 115 -26.65 -19.09 -10.00
CA THR A 115 -26.01 -20.11 -9.15
C THR A 115 -24.67 -20.60 -9.72
N SER A 116 -24.29 -20.15 -10.93
CA SER A 116 -23.04 -20.58 -11.58
C SER A 116 -21.85 -19.79 -11.04
N SER A 117 -21.00 -20.48 -10.27
CA SER A 117 -19.72 -19.94 -9.83
C SER A 117 -18.81 -19.55 -11.00
N ARG A 118 -18.92 -20.23 -12.15
CA ARG A 118 -18.14 -19.89 -13.35
C ARG A 118 -18.55 -18.54 -13.92
N ILE A 119 -19.85 -18.31 -14.07
CA ILE A 119 -20.37 -17.04 -14.60
C ILE A 119 -20.08 -15.93 -13.61
N ALA A 120 -20.28 -16.16 -12.30
CA ALA A 120 -19.92 -15.20 -11.26
C ALA A 120 -18.43 -14.79 -11.33
N ASN A 121 -17.53 -15.75 -11.54
CA ASN A 121 -16.10 -15.47 -11.67
C ASN A 121 -15.77 -14.64 -12.92
N ILE A 122 -16.36 -14.97 -14.07
CA ILE A 122 -16.17 -14.22 -15.32
C ILE A 122 -16.74 -12.80 -15.15
N SER A 123 -17.98 -12.67 -14.69
CA SER A 123 -18.64 -11.38 -14.46
C SER A 123 -17.90 -10.52 -13.43
N GLY A 124 -17.38 -11.13 -12.36
CA GLY A 124 -16.55 -10.43 -11.38
C GLY A 124 -15.25 -9.91 -11.98
N ALA A 125 -14.56 -10.73 -12.78
CA ALA A 125 -13.36 -10.30 -13.49
C ALA A 125 -13.63 -9.16 -14.48
N MET A 126 -14.75 -9.23 -15.22
CA MET A 126 -15.20 -8.15 -16.11
C MET A 126 -15.46 -6.85 -15.34
N ALA A 127 -16.20 -6.93 -14.22
CA ALA A 127 -16.51 -5.77 -13.40
C ALA A 127 -15.23 -5.15 -12.82
N PHE A 128 -14.32 -5.97 -12.30
CA PHE A 128 -13.02 -5.51 -11.80
C PHE A 128 -12.22 -4.80 -12.89
N ALA A 129 -12.08 -5.39 -14.08
CA ALA A 129 -11.37 -4.80 -15.21
C ALA A 129 -12.02 -3.50 -15.71
N GLY A 130 -13.35 -3.40 -15.71
CA GLY A 130 -14.06 -2.17 -16.06
C GLY A 130 -13.91 -1.04 -15.03
N LEU A 131 -13.67 -1.40 -13.77
CA LEU A 131 -13.39 -0.45 -12.70
C LEU A 131 -11.94 0.05 -12.69
N GLN A 132 -11.01 -0.66 -13.33
CA GLN A 132 -9.65 -0.17 -13.49
C GLN A 132 -9.57 1.07 -14.38
N LYS A 133 -8.61 1.94 -14.08
CA LYS A 133 -8.26 3.06 -14.96
C LYS A 133 -7.77 2.48 -16.28
N PRO A 134 -8.32 2.93 -17.43
CA PRO A 134 -7.83 2.44 -18.71
C PRO A 134 -6.40 2.92 -18.97
N ASN A 135 -5.59 2.05 -19.57
CA ASN A 135 -4.32 2.45 -20.17
C ASN A 135 -4.59 3.31 -21.42
N GLU A 136 -3.53 3.94 -21.95
CA GLU A 136 -3.63 4.67 -23.22
C GLU A 136 -4.27 3.81 -24.30
N ASN A 137 -5.24 4.37 -25.03
CA ASN A 137 -6.01 3.71 -26.09
C ASN A 137 -6.98 2.60 -25.66
N HIS A 138 -7.17 2.39 -24.35
CA HIS A 138 -8.19 1.48 -23.82
C HIS A 138 -9.41 2.24 -23.28
N THR A 139 -10.54 1.56 -23.20
CA THR A 139 -11.73 2.04 -22.49
C THR A 139 -12.06 1.09 -21.35
N ARG A 140 -12.78 1.58 -20.34
CA ARG A 140 -13.31 0.72 -19.26
C ARG A 140 -14.15 -0.43 -19.79
N LEU A 141 -15.02 -0.14 -20.78
CA LEU A 141 -15.86 -1.15 -21.42
C LEU A 141 -15.01 -2.17 -22.20
N GLY A 142 -14.01 -1.71 -22.95
CA GLY A 142 -13.08 -2.58 -23.67
C GLY A 142 -12.32 -3.49 -22.72
N ASN A 143 -11.77 -2.97 -21.62
CA ASN A 143 -11.13 -3.78 -20.57
C ASN A 143 -12.08 -4.84 -20.02
N ALA A 144 -13.31 -4.47 -19.66
CA ALA A 144 -14.32 -5.40 -19.16
C ALA A 144 -14.63 -6.51 -20.19
N LEU A 145 -14.86 -6.15 -21.46
CA LEU A 145 -15.17 -7.11 -22.53
C LEU A 145 -13.98 -8.03 -22.80
N GLY A 146 -12.78 -7.47 -22.95
CA GLY A 146 -11.55 -8.24 -23.18
C GLY A 146 -11.31 -9.24 -22.06
N THR A 147 -11.38 -8.79 -20.80
CA THR A 147 -11.26 -9.70 -19.64
C THR A 147 -12.34 -10.78 -19.64
N GLY A 148 -13.59 -10.44 -19.97
CA GLY A 148 -14.67 -11.42 -20.08
C GLY A 148 -14.39 -12.52 -21.11
N VAL A 149 -13.96 -12.13 -22.32
CA VAL A 149 -13.63 -13.07 -23.40
C VAL A 149 -12.41 -13.92 -23.03
N GLY A 150 -11.37 -13.31 -22.46
CA GLY A 150 -10.19 -14.04 -21.97
C GLY A 150 -10.52 -15.06 -20.88
N CYS A 151 -11.31 -14.66 -19.87
CA CYS A 151 -11.76 -15.56 -18.81
C CYS A 151 -12.68 -16.68 -19.32
N PHE A 152 -13.48 -16.43 -20.36
CA PHE A 152 -14.24 -17.49 -21.03
C PHE A 152 -13.32 -18.49 -21.73
N ALA A 153 -12.28 -18.02 -22.42
CA ALA A 153 -11.25 -18.88 -23.00
C ALA A 153 -10.54 -19.72 -21.92
N PHE A 154 -10.21 -19.12 -20.77
CA PHE A 154 -9.67 -19.84 -19.61
C PHE A 154 -10.63 -20.93 -19.12
N ASP A 155 -11.91 -20.61 -18.88
CA ASP A 155 -12.89 -21.58 -18.38
C ASP A 155 -13.04 -22.78 -19.33
N ARG A 156 -13.15 -22.51 -20.64
CA ARG A 156 -13.29 -23.56 -21.64
C ARG A 156 -12.04 -24.40 -21.79
N GLY A 157 -10.87 -23.77 -21.88
CA GLY A 157 -9.61 -24.49 -21.95
C GLY A 157 -9.38 -25.36 -20.71
N ASN A 158 -9.60 -24.80 -19.52
CA ASN A 158 -9.45 -25.51 -18.25
C ASN A 158 -10.41 -26.69 -18.12
N PHE A 159 -11.66 -26.54 -18.58
CA PHE A 159 -12.62 -27.63 -18.61
C PHE A 159 -12.11 -28.83 -19.44
N LEU A 160 -11.49 -28.56 -20.59
CA LEU A 160 -10.87 -29.60 -21.41
C LEU A 160 -9.62 -30.19 -20.74
N SER A 161 -8.79 -29.34 -20.12
CA SER A 161 -7.57 -29.76 -19.41
C SER A 161 -7.85 -30.65 -18.19
N LYS A 162 -9.02 -30.54 -17.56
CA LYS A 162 -9.39 -31.36 -16.39
C LYS A 162 -9.41 -32.86 -16.69
N GLN A 163 -9.65 -33.25 -17.94
CA GLN A 163 -9.68 -34.64 -18.38
C GLN A 163 -8.28 -35.23 -18.65
N SER A 164 -7.23 -34.40 -18.64
CA SER A 164 -5.86 -34.85 -18.88
C SER A 164 -5.21 -35.47 -17.63
N SER A 165 -4.13 -36.22 -17.84
CA SER A 165 -3.25 -36.69 -16.75
C SER A 165 -2.63 -35.51 -15.98
N LEU A 166 -2.04 -35.75 -14.81
CA LEU A 166 -1.36 -34.70 -14.05
C LEU A 166 -0.31 -33.94 -14.88
N ALA A 167 0.52 -34.68 -15.64
CA ALA A 167 1.49 -34.09 -16.56
C ALA A 167 0.80 -33.26 -17.66
N GLY A 168 -0.33 -33.76 -18.19
CA GLY A 168 -1.13 -33.01 -19.17
C GLY A 168 -1.76 -31.74 -18.59
N LYS A 169 -2.17 -31.75 -17.31
CA LYS A 169 -2.67 -30.55 -16.61
C LYS A 169 -1.56 -29.51 -16.44
N LEU A 170 -0.37 -29.94 -16.03
CA LEU A 170 0.78 -29.06 -15.83
C LEU A 170 1.22 -28.33 -17.11
N THR A 171 0.94 -28.88 -18.29
CA THR A 171 1.22 -28.22 -19.57
C THR A 171 0.01 -27.47 -20.13
N ALA A 172 -1.19 -28.04 -20.02
CA ALA A 172 -2.40 -27.46 -20.60
C ALA A 172 -2.83 -26.16 -19.90
N TYR A 173 -2.73 -26.06 -18.57
CA TYR A 173 -3.09 -24.84 -17.84
C TYR A 173 -2.24 -23.63 -18.25
N PRO A 174 -0.89 -23.69 -18.25
CA PRO A 174 -0.07 -22.61 -18.78
C PRO A 174 -0.42 -22.21 -20.22
N LEU A 175 -0.65 -23.19 -21.11
CA LEU A 175 -0.94 -22.94 -22.52
C LEU A 175 -2.30 -22.24 -22.71
N VAL A 176 -3.34 -22.72 -22.02
CA VAL A 176 -4.66 -22.08 -22.00
C VAL A 176 -4.56 -20.66 -21.45
N GLY A 177 -3.74 -20.46 -20.41
CA GLY A 177 -3.45 -19.16 -19.85
C GLY A 177 -2.80 -18.21 -20.86
N PHE A 178 -1.80 -18.71 -21.59
CA PHE A 178 -1.13 -17.95 -22.63
C PHE A 178 -2.11 -17.49 -23.71
N VAL A 179 -2.90 -18.42 -24.25
CA VAL A 179 -3.88 -18.13 -25.31
C VAL A 179 -4.98 -17.18 -24.82
N GLY A 180 -5.55 -17.43 -23.64
CA GLY A 180 -6.61 -16.56 -23.13
C GLY A 180 -6.10 -15.17 -22.77
N GLY A 181 -4.83 -15.02 -22.37
CA GLY A 181 -4.17 -13.73 -22.21
C GLY A 181 -4.03 -12.97 -23.53
N SER A 182 -3.64 -13.65 -24.62
CA SER A 182 -3.61 -13.05 -25.97
C SER A 182 -5.00 -12.55 -26.36
N VAL A 183 -6.00 -13.43 -26.29
CA VAL A 183 -7.39 -13.12 -26.68
C VAL A 183 -7.94 -11.97 -25.85
N MET A 184 -7.63 -11.93 -24.55
CA MET A 184 -8.03 -10.85 -23.66
C MET A 184 -7.56 -9.48 -24.16
N SER A 185 -6.27 -9.38 -24.52
CA SER A 185 -5.67 -8.12 -24.98
C SER A 185 -6.22 -7.67 -26.33
N GLU A 186 -6.34 -8.58 -27.30
CA GLU A 186 -6.88 -8.26 -28.63
C GLU A 186 -8.34 -7.84 -28.55
N ALA A 187 -9.16 -8.57 -27.80
CA ALA A 187 -10.57 -8.24 -27.62
C ALA A 187 -10.74 -6.90 -26.89
N SER A 188 -9.89 -6.61 -25.89
CA SER A 188 -9.92 -5.33 -25.18
C SER A 188 -9.61 -4.15 -26.09
N GLN A 189 -8.55 -4.25 -26.90
CA GLN A 189 -8.14 -3.17 -27.79
C GLN A 189 -9.14 -3.00 -28.94
N LEU A 190 -9.58 -4.10 -29.55
CA LEU A 190 -10.58 -4.07 -30.61
C LEU A 190 -11.89 -3.43 -30.14
N ALA A 191 -12.34 -3.74 -28.93
CA ALA A 191 -13.52 -3.12 -28.33
C ALA A 191 -13.31 -1.66 -27.91
N SER A 192 -12.07 -1.26 -27.64
CA SER A 192 -11.74 0.10 -27.18
C SER A 192 -11.58 1.08 -28.35
N ASN A 193 -10.90 0.68 -29.42
CA ASN A 193 -10.50 1.58 -30.50
C ASN A 193 -10.59 0.97 -31.90
N GLY A 194 -11.12 -0.25 -32.04
CA GLY A 194 -11.26 -0.92 -33.33
C GLY A 194 -9.95 -1.44 -33.94
N GLN A 195 -8.86 -1.45 -33.18
CA GLN A 195 -7.55 -1.93 -33.63
C GLN A 195 -7.12 -3.19 -32.88
N LEU A 196 -6.28 -4.01 -33.51
CA LEU A 196 -5.62 -5.11 -32.83
C LEU A 196 -4.52 -4.58 -31.91
N ALA A 197 -4.19 -5.37 -30.89
CA ALA A 197 -3.17 -5.00 -29.94
C ALA A 197 -1.75 -5.13 -30.53
N PRO A 198 -0.81 -4.23 -30.16
CA PRO A 198 0.60 -4.40 -30.48
C PRO A 198 1.11 -5.75 -29.98
N THR A 199 2.01 -6.37 -30.74
CA THR A 199 2.54 -7.71 -30.44
C THR A 199 3.12 -7.80 -29.03
N GLU A 200 3.75 -6.74 -28.54
CA GLU A 200 4.33 -6.66 -27.20
C GLU A 200 3.26 -6.71 -26.11
N VAL A 201 2.14 -6.01 -26.30
CA VAL A 201 0.98 -6.01 -25.38
C VAL A 201 0.30 -7.37 -25.37
N VAL A 202 0.14 -7.99 -26.55
CA VAL A 202 -0.39 -9.34 -26.69
C VAL A 202 0.48 -10.32 -25.92
N LEU A 203 1.79 -10.31 -26.15
CA LEU A 203 2.69 -11.25 -25.50
C LEU A 203 2.78 -11.03 -23.99
N GLN A 204 2.81 -9.78 -23.51
CA GLN A 204 2.81 -9.48 -22.08
C GLN A 204 1.55 -10.03 -21.41
N SER A 205 0.40 -9.82 -22.05
CA SER A 205 -0.89 -10.35 -21.59
C SER A 205 -0.92 -11.87 -21.61
N SER A 206 -0.30 -12.51 -22.61
CA SER A 206 -0.14 -13.96 -22.66
C SER A 206 0.71 -14.49 -21.50
N VAL A 207 1.83 -13.86 -21.19
CA VAL A 207 2.70 -14.28 -20.07
C VAL A 207 1.99 -14.12 -18.73
N GLN A 208 1.26 -13.02 -18.54
CA GLN A 208 0.42 -12.82 -17.36
C GLN A 208 -0.70 -13.86 -17.28
N GLY A 209 -1.37 -14.14 -18.41
CA GLY A 209 -2.41 -15.15 -18.50
C GLY A 209 -1.90 -16.56 -18.21
N LEU A 210 -0.69 -16.89 -18.67
CA LEU A 210 0.00 -18.15 -18.37
C LEU A 210 0.15 -18.32 -16.86
N ALA A 211 0.71 -17.30 -16.18
CA ALA A 211 0.87 -17.34 -14.73
C ALA A 211 -0.48 -17.45 -14.03
N LEU A 212 -1.43 -16.56 -14.38
CA LEU A 212 -2.77 -16.55 -13.80
C LEU A 212 -3.43 -17.94 -13.90
N ASN A 213 -3.42 -18.55 -15.08
CA ASN A 213 -4.09 -19.82 -15.30
C ASN A 213 -3.33 -21.04 -14.75
N SER A 214 -2.03 -20.90 -14.50
CA SER A 214 -1.24 -21.94 -13.81
C SER A 214 -1.60 -22.03 -12.34
N PHE A 215 -1.88 -20.90 -11.68
CA PHE A 215 -2.11 -20.85 -10.24
C PHE A 215 -3.60 -20.77 -9.84
N LEU A 216 -4.43 -20.07 -10.60
CA LEU A 216 -5.83 -19.83 -10.24
C LEU A 216 -6.67 -21.11 -10.04
N PRO A 217 -6.54 -22.17 -10.86
CA PRO A 217 -7.26 -23.42 -10.63
C PRO A 217 -6.91 -24.04 -9.27
N HIS A 218 -5.63 -24.00 -8.89
CA HIS A 218 -5.14 -24.57 -7.63
C HIS A 218 -5.59 -23.76 -6.42
N LEU A 219 -5.65 -22.43 -6.51
CA LEU A 219 -6.22 -21.59 -5.47
C LEU A 219 -7.70 -21.91 -5.23
N ARG A 220 -8.44 -22.28 -6.27
CA ARG A 220 -9.88 -22.62 -6.16
C ARG A 220 -10.13 -24.05 -5.69
N GLU A 221 -9.25 -24.99 -6.02
CA GLU A 221 -9.38 -26.40 -5.65
C GLU A 221 -8.74 -26.72 -4.28
N GLY A 222 -7.77 -25.91 -3.82
CA GLY A 222 -6.91 -26.21 -2.67
C GLY A 222 -6.99 -25.26 -1.47
N ILE A 223 -7.76 -24.17 -1.53
CA ILE A 223 -8.06 -23.35 -0.35
C ILE A 223 -9.31 -23.93 0.31
N PRO A 224 -9.21 -24.56 1.50
CA PRO A 224 -10.39 -25.02 2.23
C PRO A 224 -11.37 -23.86 2.36
N SER A 225 -12.68 -24.13 2.30
CA SER A 225 -13.75 -23.14 2.52
C SER A 225 -13.60 -22.33 3.81
N ASP A 226 -12.78 -22.83 4.73
CA ASP A 226 -12.52 -22.31 6.07
C ASP A 226 -11.35 -21.30 6.05
N PHE A 227 -10.52 -21.32 5.00
CA PHE A 227 -9.46 -20.34 4.77
C PHE A 227 -10.05 -19.16 4.01
N ARG A 228 -10.93 -18.42 4.70
CA ARG A 228 -11.42 -17.13 4.23
C ARG A 228 -10.22 -16.20 4.20
N LEU A 229 -9.63 -16.03 3.03
CA LEU A 229 -8.52 -15.11 2.82
C LEU A 229 -8.81 -13.70 3.35
N LEU A 230 -10.09 -13.29 3.34
CA LEU A 230 -10.55 -12.04 3.98
C LEU A 230 -10.49 -12.07 5.51
N ASP A 231 -10.71 -13.22 6.14
CA ASP A 231 -10.50 -13.40 7.58
C ASP A 231 -9.00 -13.49 7.89
N ALA A 232 -8.18 -14.14 7.05
CA ALA A 232 -6.72 -14.12 7.18
C ALA A 232 -6.13 -12.71 6.99
N LEU A 233 -6.68 -11.89 6.08
CA LEU A 233 -6.30 -10.48 5.91
C LEU A 233 -6.83 -9.59 7.05
N ARG A 234 -7.98 -9.93 7.66
CA ARG A 234 -8.46 -9.32 8.92
C ARG A 234 -7.63 -9.74 10.14
N GLU A 235 -7.10 -10.96 10.13
CA GLU A 235 -6.30 -11.58 11.20
C GLU A 235 -4.79 -11.38 11.04
N LEU A 236 -4.34 -10.78 9.93
CA LEU A 236 -3.03 -10.13 9.84
C LEU A 236 -3.03 -8.99 10.86
N LYS A 237 -2.78 -9.36 12.12
CA LYS A 237 -2.52 -8.42 13.18
C LYS A 237 -1.40 -7.52 12.67
N PRO A 238 -1.53 -6.19 12.77
CA PRO A 238 -0.42 -5.28 12.56
C PRO A 238 0.79 -5.88 13.29
N ARG A 239 1.98 -5.86 12.67
CA ARG A 239 3.20 -6.35 13.34
C ARG A 239 3.18 -5.80 14.77
N PRO A 240 3.33 -6.64 15.80
CA PRO A 240 3.27 -6.16 17.17
C PRO A 240 4.26 -5.00 17.30
N LEU A 241 3.80 -3.90 17.89
CA LEU A 241 4.66 -2.75 18.16
C LEU A 241 5.92 -3.26 18.89
N PRO A 242 7.10 -2.72 18.58
CA PRO A 242 8.31 -3.08 19.30
C PRO A 242 8.11 -2.87 20.79
N ASP A 243 8.68 -3.75 21.61
CA ASP A 243 8.53 -3.71 23.06
C ASP A 243 8.90 -2.33 23.61
N ALA A 244 7.96 -1.66 24.28
CA ALA A 244 8.12 -0.29 24.75
C ALA A 244 9.34 -0.10 25.67
N LYS A 245 9.73 -1.12 26.44
CA LYS A 245 10.90 -1.04 27.34
C LYS A 245 12.19 -1.10 26.54
N VAL A 246 12.25 -1.94 25.52
CA VAL A 246 13.41 -1.99 24.61
C VAL A 246 13.55 -0.65 23.89
N VAL A 247 12.46 -0.10 23.36
CA VAL A 247 12.47 1.22 22.71
C VAL A 247 12.92 2.31 23.67
N ALA A 248 12.37 2.36 24.90
CA ALA A 248 12.79 3.33 25.91
C ALA A 248 14.29 3.22 26.24
N ALA A 249 14.83 2.01 26.36
CA ALA A 249 16.26 1.80 26.62
C ALA A 249 17.14 2.34 25.48
N GLU A 250 16.80 2.03 24.23
CA GLU A 250 17.57 2.50 23.07
C GLU A 250 17.45 4.02 22.84
N VAL A 251 16.26 4.58 23.06
CA VAL A 251 16.06 6.04 23.06
C VAL A 251 16.88 6.68 24.17
N GLY A 252 16.86 6.12 25.38
CA GLY A 252 17.64 6.61 26.52
C GLY A 252 19.14 6.70 26.22
N LYS A 253 19.71 5.64 25.61
CA LYS A 253 21.11 5.63 25.13
C LYS A 253 21.35 6.71 24.07
N SER A 254 20.46 6.82 23.09
CA SER A 254 20.59 7.80 22.00
C SER A 254 20.55 9.24 22.49
N MET A 255 19.77 9.50 23.55
CA MET A 255 19.60 10.82 24.15
C MET A 255 20.58 11.12 25.31
N GLU A 256 21.45 10.18 25.69
CA GLU A 256 22.31 10.28 26.87
C GLU A 256 23.20 11.53 26.86
N ARG A 257 23.75 11.86 25.68
CA ARG A 257 24.68 12.99 25.50
C ARG A 257 23.98 14.34 25.38
N MET A 258 22.65 14.35 25.26
CA MET A 258 21.88 15.58 25.17
C MET A 258 21.38 15.95 26.57
N PRO A 259 21.79 17.10 27.13
CA PRO A 259 21.40 17.50 28.46
C PRO A 259 19.92 17.89 28.53
N ILE A 260 19.30 17.66 29.69
CA ILE A 260 17.99 18.22 30.04
C ILE A 260 18.11 19.75 30.05
N VAL A 261 17.10 20.43 29.50
CA VAL A 261 17.10 21.89 29.45
C VAL A 261 16.96 22.49 30.84
N LYS A 262 17.54 23.68 31.03
CA LYS A 262 17.45 24.44 32.26
C LYS A 262 16.54 25.64 32.06
N ASP A 263 15.84 26.04 33.11
CA ASP A 263 15.00 27.24 33.13
C ASP A 263 15.76 28.52 32.74
N ASN A 264 17.07 28.54 32.92
CA ASN A 264 17.94 29.72 32.76
C ASN A 264 19.11 29.54 31.78
N GLY A 265 18.86 28.89 30.64
CA GLY A 265 19.85 28.72 29.56
C GLY A 265 19.42 29.28 28.20
N ASN A 266 20.22 28.99 27.17
CA ASN A 266 19.81 29.18 25.78
C ASN A 266 18.59 28.31 25.46
N LEU A 267 17.70 28.81 24.61
CA LEU A 267 16.59 28.01 24.10
C LEU A 267 17.13 26.83 23.29
N VAL A 268 16.49 25.68 23.43
CA VAL A 268 16.81 24.45 22.71
C VAL A 268 15.54 24.04 21.99
N LEU A 269 15.63 23.95 20.67
CA LEU A 269 14.51 23.67 19.79
C LEU A 269 14.67 22.26 19.22
N GLY A 270 13.59 21.51 19.14
CA GLY A 270 13.57 20.17 18.52
C GLY A 270 12.41 20.05 17.55
N ALA A 271 12.55 19.20 16.53
CA ALA A 271 11.46 18.88 15.62
C ALA A 271 11.27 17.38 15.57
N TRP A 272 10.02 16.91 15.58
CA TRP A 272 9.74 15.48 15.56
C TRP A 272 8.42 15.15 14.86
N ASN A 273 8.51 14.33 13.81
CA ASN A 273 7.36 13.62 13.28
C ASN A 273 7.04 12.40 14.18
N MET A 274 5.88 12.44 14.82
CA MET A 274 5.48 11.45 15.84
C MET A 274 4.78 10.21 15.25
N GLU A 275 4.69 10.14 13.91
CA GLU A 275 4.21 9.00 13.13
C GLU A 275 2.82 8.53 13.60
N PHE A 276 1.80 9.35 13.31
CA PHE A 276 0.40 9.10 13.70
C PHE A 276 0.22 8.92 15.22
N LEU A 277 0.65 9.91 16.02
CA LEU A 277 0.47 9.86 17.47
C LEU A 277 -1.01 9.81 17.83
N THR A 278 -1.34 8.90 18.74
CA THR A 278 -2.63 8.81 19.44
C THR A 278 -2.39 8.75 20.94
N SER A 279 -3.42 8.94 21.76
CA SER A 279 -3.31 8.78 23.22
C SER A 279 -2.81 7.39 23.64
N ASP A 280 -3.22 6.33 22.93
CA ASP A 280 -2.76 4.96 23.24
C ASP A 280 -1.28 4.78 22.89
N LYS A 281 -0.81 5.31 21.75
CA LYS A 281 0.62 5.32 21.40
C LYS A 281 1.43 6.15 22.40
N ALA A 282 0.91 7.31 22.80
CA ALA A 282 1.51 8.16 23.82
C ALA A 282 1.67 7.42 25.16
N LYS A 283 0.64 6.68 25.58
CA LYS A 283 0.65 5.84 26.78
C LYS A 283 1.60 4.64 26.67
N TYR A 284 1.66 4.01 25.49
CA TYR A 284 2.49 2.84 25.27
C TYR A 284 3.99 3.19 25.33
N PHE A 285 4.39 4.32 24.72
CA PHE A 285 5.79 4.79 24.68
C PHE A 285 6.11 5.89 25.70
N THR A 286 5.34 6.03 26.78
CA THR A 286 5.52 7.09 27.79
C THR A 286 6.97 7.23 28.27
N GLU A 287 7.66 6.13 28.56
CA GLU A 287 9.06 6.17 29.04
C GLU A 287 10.03 6.66 27.97
N SER A 288 9.80 6.33 26.69
CA SER A 288 10.60 6.88 25.59
C SER A 288 10.44 8.40 25.49
N TYR A 289 9.22 8.93 25.65
CA TYR A 289 8.99 10.37 25.64
C TYR A 289 9.70 11.09 26.79
N LYS A 290 9.75 10.49 28.00
CA LYS A 290 10.50 11.06 29.14
C LYS A 290 12.00 11.21 28.88
N HIS A 291 12.57 10.43 27.97
CA HIS A 291 13.95 10.62 27.54
C HIS A 291 14.11 11.75 26.52
N ILE A 292 13.07 12.11 25.77
CA ILE A 292 13.18 13.06 24.65
C ILE A 292 12.71 14.47 25.04
N ILE A 293 11.51 14.58 25.61
CA ILE A 293 10.82 15.87 25.80
C ILE A 293 11.61 16.83 26.71
N PRO A 294 12.15 16.40 27.89
CA PRO A 294 12.86 17.30 28.81
C PRO A 294 14.16 17.91 28.28
N ARG A 295 14.60 17.55 27.06
CA ARG A 295 15.81 18.07 26.41
C ARG A 295 15.54 19.25 25.49
N HIS A 296 14.30 19.72 25.44
CA HIS A 296 13.88 20.80 24.54
C HIS A 296 13.03 21.81 25.28
N HIS A 297 13.21 23.09 25.00
CA HIS A 297 12.31 24.15 25.48
C HIS A 297 11.05 24.24 24.60
N LEU A 298 11.21 24.06 23.29
CA LEU A 298 10.14 24.05 22.30
C LEU A 298 10.35 22.86 21.37
N MET A 299 9.35 21.99 21.26
CA MET A 299 9.35 20.97 20.21
C MET A 299 8.25 21.24 19.19
N PHE A 300 8.63 21.29 17.92
CA PHE A 300 7.75 21.25 16.77
C PHE A 300 7.35 19.80 16.54
N VAL A 301 6.05 19.50 16.52
CA VAL A 301 5.57 18.14 16.35
C VAL A 301 4.66 18.01 15.14
N GLU A 302 4.82 16.89 14.44
CA GLU A 302 4.06 16.56 13.23
C GLU A 302 3.41 15.18 13.37
N GLU A 303 2.38 14.93 12.56
CA GLU A 303 1.61 13.67 12.59
C GLU A 303 1.05 13.31 13.97
N THR A 304 0.54 14.31 14.68
CA THR A 304 -0.04 14.15 16.01
C THR A 304 -1.54 14.38 16.01
N ASN A 305 -2.19 14.24 17.16
CA ASN A 305 -3.58 14.65 17.36
C ASN A 305 -3.72 15.29 18.75
N PHE A 306 -4.90 15.87 19.05
CA PHE A 306 -5.08 16.58 20.32
C PHE A 306 -4.82 15.66 21.53
N ASP A 307 -5.47 14.50 21.58
CA ASP A 307 -5.41 13.61 22.74
C ASP A 307 -4.01 13.03 22.98
N GLY A 308 -3.31 12.65 21.90
CA GLY A 308 -1.95 12.15 21.95
C GLY A 308 -0.99 13.19 22.46
N LEU A 309 -1.06 14.41 21.92
CA LEU A 309 -0.14 15.48 22.32
C LEU A 309 -0.40 15.96 23.74
N ALA A 310 -1.68 16.11 24.11
CA ALA A 310 -2.10 16.45 25.47
C ALA A 310 -1.55 15.45 26.50
N ARG A 311 -1.57 14.15 26.17
CA ARG A 311 -1.02 13.11 27.03
C ARG A 311 0.49 13.22 27.19
N VAL A 312 1.23 13.40 26.09
CA VAL A 312 2.69 13.58 26.13
C VAL A 312 3.06 14.81 26.95
N ALA A 313 2.38 15.94 26.74
CA ALA A 313 2.57 17.16 27.53
C ALA A 313 2.35 16.92 29.03
N LYS A 314 1.21 16.32 29.40
CA LYS A 314 0.87 16.00 30.79
C LYS A 314 1.92 15.10 31.44
N ASP A 315 2.35 14.04 30.77
CA ASP A 315 3.28 13.05 31.32
C ASP A 315 4.70 13.61 31.49
N ASN A 316 5.04 14.72 30.83
CA ASN A 316 6.35 15.37 30.88
C ASN A 316 6.35 16.73 31.61
N GLY A 317 5.19 17.22 32.09
CA GLY A 317 5.08 18.53 32.73
C GLY A 317 5.22 19.71 31.77
N TYR A 318 4.82 19.53 30.52
CA TYR A 318 4.86 20.55 29.46
C TYR A 318 3.44 21.06 29.16
N ASN A 319 3.36 22.23 28.53
CA ASN A 319 2.16 22.71 27.85
C ASN A 319 2.16 22.22 26.39
N PHE A 320 1.03 22.36 25.71
CA PHE A 320 0.94 22.05 24.27
C PHE A 320 -0.01 23.00 23.56
N GLU A 321 0.22 23.16 22.27
CA GLU A 321 -0.69 23.82 21.33
C GLU A 321 -0.77 22.94 20.08
N VAL A 322 -1.96 22.78 19.52
CA VAL A 322 -2.18 21.91 18.36
C VAL A 322 -3.12 22.57 17.37
N SER A 323 -2.83 22.39 16.09
CA SER A 323 -3.73 22.80 15.01
C SER A 323 -4.95 21.88 14.90
N ARG A 324 -5.90 22.27 14.06
CA ARG A 324 -6.99 21.38 13.67
C ARG A 324 -6.45 20.13 12.97
N GLU A 325 -7.14 19.02 13.18
CA GLU A 325 -6.84 17.77 12.48
C GLU A 325 -7.33 17.81 11.03
N ASN A 326 -6.63 17.10 10.14
CA ASN A 326 -7.11 16.79 8.79
C ASN A 326 -8.03 15.55 8.79
N SER A 327 -8.48 15.10 7.62
CA SER A 327 -9.40 13.95 7.53
C SER A 327 -8.79 12.62 8.01
N ARG A 328 -7.46 12.55 8.14
CA ARG A 328 -6.73 11.40 8.67
C ARG A 328 -6.56 11.45 10.19
N GLY A 329 -7.17 12.42 10.88
CA GLY A 329 -7.01 12.63 12.32
C GLY A 329 -5.60 13.09 12.70
N GLN A 330 -4.92 13.81 11.79
CA GLN A 330 -3.55 14.28 12.00
C GLN A 330 -3.48 15.80 12.03
N ALA A 331 -2.62 16.32 12.89
CA ALA A 331 -2.33 17.73 13.09
C ALA A 331 -0.81 17.99 13.14
N VAL A 332 -0.44 19.27 13.14
CA VAL A 332 0.86 19.77 13.61
C VAL A 332 0.67 20.53 14.93
N GLY A 333 1.72 20.65 15.73
CA GLY A 333 1.62 21.31 17.03
C GLY A 333 2.96 21.60 17.67
N PHE A 334 2.89 21.91 18.97
CA PHE A 334 4.04 22.25 19.79
C PHE A 334 3.95 21.58 21.16
N LEU A 335 5.08 21.11 21.68
CA LEU A 335 5.29 20.89 23.12
C LEU A 335 6.11 22.05 23.67
N LEU A 336 5.64 22.64 24.76
CA LEU A 336 6.11 23.90 25.29
C LEU A 336 6.57 23.71 26.74
N HIS A 337 7.86 23.91 26.98
CA HIS A 337 8.41 23.92 28.34
C HIS A 337 7.72 25.04 29.16
N PRO A 338 7.51 24.88 30.49
CA PRO A 338 6.83 25.88 31.32
C PRO A 338 7.38 27.32 31.26
N ARG A 339 8.64 27.47 30.85
CA ARG A 339 9.32 28.75 30.57
C ARG A 339 8.72 29.53 29.38
N LEU A 340 8.03 28.85 28.47
CA LEU A 340 7.45 29.47 27.28
C LEU A 340 5.96 29.70 27.51
N LYS A 341 5.56 30.98 27.54
CA LYS A 341 4.17 31.38 27.64
C LYS A 341 3.60 31.66 26.26
N VAL A 342 2.49 31.02 25.93
CA VAL A 342 1.72 31.30 24.71
C VAL A 342 1.06 32.67 24.84
N LEU A 343 1.28 33.52 23.85
CA LEU A 343 0.65 34.83 23.71
C LEU A 343 -0.52 34.78 22.74
N ASN A 344 -0.36 34.08 21.61
CA ASN A 344 -1.39 33.93 20.60
C ASN A 344 -1.12 32.70 19.71
N THR A 345 -2.15 32.27 18.96
CA THR A 345 -2.04 31.19 17.97
C THR A 345 -2.67 31.63 16.64
N HIS A 346 -2.12 31.13 15.53
CA HIS A 346 -2.59 31.43 14.18
C HIS A 346 -2.48 30.19 13.28
N THR A 347 -3.43 30.03 12.36
CA THR A 347 -3.40 28.98 11.33
C THR A 347 -3.39 29.61 9.93
N TYR A 348 -2.55 29.09 9.06
CA TYR A 348 -2.46 29.47 7.65
C TYR A 348 -2.76 28.24 6.79
N GLU A 349 -3.98 28.19 6.26
CA GLU A 349 -4.50 27.06 5.47
C GLU A 349 -3.91 27.04 4.07
N GLU A 350 -3.66 28.23 3.52
CA GLU A 350 -3.16 28.47 2.17
C GLU A 350 -1.73 27.94 1.97
N ILE A 351 -0.89 27.93 3.01
CA ILE A 351 0.50 27.49 2.93
C ILE A 351 0.58 25.97 2.71
N ALA A 352 -0.40 25.24 3.24
CA ALA A 352 -0.48 23.79 3.08
C ALA A 352 -1.24 23.37 1.82
N ASN A 353 -1.93 24.28 1.13
CA ASN A 353 -2.76 23.96 -0.02
C ASN A 353 -1.91 23.80 -1.30
N VAL A 354 -1.50 22.56 -1.57
CA VAL A 354 -0.83 22.19 -2.82
C VAL A 354 -1.89 21.63 -3.79
N PHE A 355 -2.12 22.30 -4.93
CA PHE A 355 -3.03 21.87 -6.01
C PHE A 355 -4.50 21.61 -5.60
N ASN A 356 -5.09 22.42 -4.72
CA ASN A 356 -6.48 22.25 -4.24
C ASN A 356 -6.75 20.91 -3.49
N ILE A 357 -5.72 20.27 -2.96
CA ILE A 357 -5.89 19.12 -2.07
C ILE A 357 -6.29 19.65 -0.68
N SER A 358 -7.58 19.61 -0.38
CA SER A 358 -8.17 20.20 0.85
C SER A 358 -7.87 19.45 2.14
N ASP A 359 -7.03 18.41 2.10
CA ASP A 359 -6.80 17.47 3.22
C ASP A 359 -5.42 17.60 3.88
N LEU A 360 -4.73 18.72 3.65
CA LEU A 360 -3.43 19.00 4.25
C LEU A 360 -3.59 19.78 5.56
N ARG A 361 -2.69 19.50 6.51
CA ARG A 361 -2.65 20.18 7.82
C ARG A 361 -2.21 21.62 7.62
N PRO A 362 -2.80 22.61 8.32
CA PRO A 362 -2.39 24.00 8.18
C PRO A 362 -0.95 24.21 8.63
N ALA A 363 -0.34 25.30 8.16
CA ALA A 363 0.81 25.85 8.87
C ALA A 363 0.31 26.48 10.18
N PHE A 364 0.88 26.08 11.30
CA PHE A 364 0.41 26.47 12.63
C PHE A 364 1.47 27.30 13.34
N ARG A 365 1.11 28.52 13.71
CA ARG A 365 1.99 29.47 14.39
C ARG A 365 1.56 29.66 15.84
N VAL A 366 2.55 29.71 16.73
CA VAL A 366 2.42 30.20 18.09
C VAL A 366 3.31 31.42 18.30
N ASP A 367 2.76 32.45 18.93
CA ASP A 367 3.51 33.59 19.43
C ASP A 367 3.83 33.34 20.90
N LEU A 368 5.10 33.44 21.26
CA LEU A 368 5.64 33.01 22.53
C LEU A 368 6.38 34.14 23.24
N LEU A 369 6.29 34.12 24.57
CA LEU A 369 7.16 34.86 25.47
C LEU A 369 8.08 33.88 26.19
N ASP A 370 9.38 34.05 26.04
CA ASP A 370 10.35 33.43 26.96
C ASP A 370 10.33 34.20 28.28
N THR A 371 9.81 33.58 29.34
CA THR A 371 9.68 34.24 30.65
C THR A 371 11.01 34.54 31.32
N THR A 372 12.11 33.94 30.87
CA THR A 372 13.44 34.16 31.46
C THR A 372 14.17 35.33 30.80
N SER A 373 14.07 35.46 29.47
CA SER A 373 14.74 36.55 28.73
C SER A 373 13.81 37.73 28.40
N GLU A 374 12.52 37.58 28.65
CA GLU A 374 11.43 38.49 28.22
C GLU A 374 11.31 38.64 26.69
N ALA A 375 12.06 37.86 25.92
CA ALA A 375 12.03 37.90 24.48
C ALA A 375 10.69 37.36 23.95
N LYS A 376 10.12 38.07 22.98
CA LYS A 376 8.94 37.64 22.23
C LYS A 376 9.37 37.15 20.86
N PHE A 377 8.87 36.00 20.46
CA PHE A 377 9.16 35.41 19.15
C PHE A 377 7.99 34.55 18.67
N SER A 378 8.02 34.20 17.38
CA SER A 378 7.01 33.35 16.77
C SER A 378 7.65 32.06 16.28
N ALA A 379 6.93 30.95 16.41
CA ALA A 379 7.33 29.65 15.90
C ALA A 379 6.23 29.10 14.99
N VAL A 380 6.60 28.50 13.86
CA VAL A 380 5.65 27.94 12.88
C VAL A 380 5.97 26.47 12.65
N ALA A 381 5.00 25.59 12.89
CA ALA A 381 5.05 24.18 12.57
C ALA A 381 4.31 23.93 11.26
N VAL A 382 4.93 23.18 10.36
CA VAL A 382 4.36 22.77 9.08
C VAL A 382 4.66 21.29 8.89
N HIS A 383 3.78 20.58 8.19
CA HIS A 383 4.11 19.25 7.68
C HIS A 383 3.60 19.15 6.25
N LEU A 384 4.49 19.52 5.33
CA LEU A 384 4.21 19.63 3.91
C LEU A 384 4.03 18.23 3.27
N LYS A 385 3.42 18.21 2.09
CA LYS A 385 3.20 16.97 1.34
C LYS A 385 4.55 16.30 1.01
N SER A 386 4.72 15.05 1.43
CA SER A 386 5.85 14.21 0.98
C SER A 386 5.68 13.89 -0.51
N MET A 387 6.42 14.59 -1.36
CA MET A 387 6.43 14.40 -2.81
C MET A 387 7.59 13.47 -3.20
N ARG A 388 7.44 12.16 -3.02
CA ARG A 388 8.37 11.16 -3.61
C ARG A 388 8.02 10.83 -5.07
N GLY A 389 7.64 11.83 -5.86
CA GLY A 389 7.18 11.64 -7.24
C GLY A 389 7.36 12.84 -8.17
N GLY A 390 8.24 13.79 -7.82
CA GLY A 390 8.69 14.78 -8.82
C GLY A 390 9.59 14.09 -9.85
N GLU A 391 9.52 14.51 -11.11
CA GLU A 391 10.50 14.10 -12.12
C GLU A 391 11.91 14.31 -11.57
N ALA A 392 12.78 13.30 -11.73
CA ALA A 392 14.20 13.51 -11.48
C ALA A 392 14.65 14.62 -12.44
N PHE A 393 15.12 15.74 -11.89
CA PHE A 393 15.79 16.76 -12.69
C PHE A 393 17.01 16.09 -13.34
N THR A 394 16.92 15.84 -14.65
CA THR A 394 18.01 15.39 -15.51
C THR A 394 19.00 16.52 -15.78
#